data_AF-A0A6B4JR58-F1
#
_entry.id   AF-A0A6B4JR58-F1
#
_cell.length_a   1.000
_cell.length_b   1.000
_cell.length_c   1.000
_cell.angle_alpha   90.00
_cell.angle_beta   90.00
_cell.angle_gamma   90.00
#
_symmetry.space_group_name_H-M   'P 1'
#
loop_
_entity.id
_entity.type
_entity.pdbx_description
1 polymer ?
#
loop_
_entity_poly.entity_id
_entity_poly.type
_entity_poly.pdbx_seq_one_letter_code
_entity_poly.pdbx_strand_id
1 'polypeptide(L)'
;MENTISKERAASLIACILEKREESKIIKAYITGAKEELEQFLVENDLTEYSCPRGTVKIADSVRQGLEKEKVESTVTKINAKEIDHIDIAELYKEIDVHSISIKANKEDK
;
A
#
# COMPACT_ATOMS: atom_id res chain seq x y z
N MET A 1 18.63 46.91 -3.91
CA MET A 1 17.26 46.57 -3.46
C MET A 1 17.13 45.06 -3.53
N GLU A 2 17.56 44.41 -2.46
CA GLU A 2 17.76 42.96 -2.39
C GLU A 2 16.46 42.23 -2.02
N ASN A 3 16.01 41.33 -2.91
CA ASN A 3 15.44 40.00 -2.62
C ASN A 3 14.46 39.75 -1.45
N THR A 4 13.86 40.75 -0.82
CA THR A 4 12.94 40.56 0.32
C THR A 4 11.60 39.99 -0.12
N ILE A 5 11.03 40.49 -1.22
CA ILE A 5 9.75 40.03 -1.77
C ILE A 5 9.81 38.56 -2.20
N SER A 6 10.97 38.08 -2.69
CA SER A 6 11.15 36.68 -3.10
C SER A 6 11.17 35.72 -1.91
N LYS A 7 11.70 36.14 -0.76
CA LYS A 7 11.82 35.28 0.44
C LYS A 7 10.48 35.15 1.17
N GLU A 8 9.73 36.23 1.32
CA GLU A 8 8.39 36.19 1.94
C GLU A 8 7.38 35.41 1.09
N ARG A 9 7.43 35.57 -0.24
CA ARG A 9 6.60 34.78 -1.15
C ARG A 9 6.98 33.30 -1.10
N ALA A 10 8.26 32.96 -1.05
CA ALA A 10 8.71 31.58 -0.89
C ALA A 10 8.26 30.99 0.46
N ALA A 11 8.39 31.74 1.56
CA ALA A 11 7.93 31.30 2.88
C ALA A 11 6.41 31.04 2.89
N SER A 12 5.62 31.91 2.26
CA SER A 12 4.17 31.74 2.14
C SER A 12 3.79 30.51 1.33
N LEU A 13 4.52 30.24 0.24
CA LEU A 13 4.31 29.04 -0.58
C LEU A 13 4.69 27.77 0.18
N ILE A 14 5.80 27.79 0.94
CA ILE A 14 6.21 26.67 1.78
C ILE A 14 5.14 26.37 2.82
N ALA A 15 4.61 27.39 3.51
CA ALA A 15 3.54 27.22 4.49
C ALA A 15 2.28 26.59 3.86
N CYS A 16 1.83 27.09 2.72
CA CYS A 16 0.68 26.54 1.99
C CYS A 16 0.91 25.08 1.57
N ILE A 17 2.11 24.73 1.08
CA ILE A 17 2.44 23.34 0.72
C ILE A 17 2.39 22.42 1.94
N LEU A 18 2.92 22.86 3.08
CA LEU A 18 2.91 22.06 4.31
C LEU A 18 1.48 21.86 4.84
N GLU A 19 0.64 22.89 4.81
CA GLU A 19 -0.77 22.81 5.16
C GLU A 19 -1.52 21.82 4.25
N LYS A 20 -1.38 21.94 2.93
CA LYS A 20 -2.00 21.01 1.97
C LYS A 20 -1.49 19.58 2.10
N ARG A 21 -0.23 19.38 2.51
CA ARG A 21 0.29 18.05 2.82
C ARG A 21 -0.39 17.45 4.04
N GLU A 22 -0.64 18.25 5.07
CA GLU A 22 -1.33 17.77 6.28
C GLU A 22 -2.80 17.45 6.00
N GLU A 23 -3.51 18.33 5.29
CA GLU A 23 -4.87 18.06 4.81
C GLU A 23 -4.91 16.76 3.98
N SER A 24 -3.92 16.53 3.11
CA SER A 24 -3.83 15.32 2.31
C SER A 24 -3.65 14.05 3.17
N LYS A 25 -2.92 14.12 4.29
CA LYS A 25 -2.82 12.98 5.22
C LYS A 25 -4.16 12.66 5.84
N ILE A 26 -4.90 13.68 6.28
CA ILE A 26 -6.24 13.53 6.88
C ILE A 26 -7.19 12.89 5.87
N ILE A 27 -7.22 13.40 4.63
CA ILE A 27 -8.04 12.84 3.55
C ILE A 27 -7.66 11.38 3.27
N LYS A 28 -6.36 11.06 3.21
CA LYS A 28 -5.90 9.68 3.02
C LYS A 28 -6.36 8.76 4.15
N ALA A 29 -6.23 9.20 5.41
CA ALA A 29 -6.68 8.43 6.56
C ALA A 29 -8.20 8.18 6.50
N TYR A 30 -8.98 9.20 6.14
CA TYR A 30 -10.42 9.07 5.95
C TYR A 30 -10.77 8.06 4.84
N ILE A 31 -10.10 8.14 3.68
CA ILE A 31 -10.31 7.19 2.59
C ILE A 31 -9.96 5.76 3.02
N THR A 32 -8.88 5.58 3.79
CA THR A 32 -8.51 4.26 4.33
C THR A 32 -9.60 3.72 5.25
N GLY A 33 -10.08 4.52 6.22
CA GLY A 33 -11.15 4.09 7.12
C GLY A 33 -12.45 3.72 6.39
N ALA A 34 -12.84 4.51 5.38
CA ALA A 34 -14.01 4.20 4.56
C ALA A 34 -13.86 2.91 3.72
N LYS A 35 -12.62 2.55 3.34
CA LYS A 35 -12.35 1.27 2.66
C LYS A 35 -12.45 0.10 3.61
N GLU A 36 -11.90 0.24 4.82
CA GLU A 36 -11.99 -0.79 5.87
C GLU A 36 -13.45 -1.06 6.25
N GLU A 37 -14.26 -0.01 6.40
CA GLU A 37 -15.70 -0.15 6.66
C GLU A 37 -16.44 -0.87 5.50
N LEU A 38 -16.12 -0.52 4.25
CA LEU A 38 -16.69 -1.18 3.07
C LEU A 38 -16.26 -2.66 2.97
N GLU A 39 -15.00 -2.95 3.27
CA GLU A 39 -14.46 -4.31 3.30
C GLU A 39 -15.19 -5.16 4.34
N GLN A 40 -15.30 -4.66 5.57
CA GLN A 40 -16.03 -5.31 6.64
C GLN A 40 -17.49 -5.58 6.25
N PHE A 41 -18.17 -4.58 5.68
CA PHE A 41 -19.55 -4.74 5.22
C PHE A 41 -19.69 -5.86 4.18
N LEU A 42 -18.78 -5.94 3.20
CA LEU A 42 -18.81 -6.98 2.17
C LEU A 42 -18.55 -8.37 2.78
N VAL A 43 -17.57 -8.49 3.68
CA VAL A 43 -17.24 -9.75 4.38
C VAL A 43 -18.40 -10.23 5.25
N GLU A 44 -19.04 -9.33 6.00
CA GLU A 44 -20.22 -9.65 6.84
C GLU A 44 -21.42 -10.14 6.04
N ASN A 45 -21.47 -9.85 4.73
CA ASN A 45 -22.53 -10.26 3.81
C ASN A 45 -22.08 -11.38 2.84
N ASP A 46 -20.93 -12.01 3.08
CA ASP A 46 -20.34 -13.04 2.21
C ASP A 46 -20.16 -12.60 0.74
N LEU A 47 -19.86 -11.32 0.52
CA LEU A 47 -19.66 -10.72 -0.80
C LEU A 47 -18.17 -10.50 -1.09
N THR A 48 -17.72 -10.93 -2.27
CA THR A 48 -16.37 -10.65 -2.79
C THR A 48 -16.36 -9.57 -3.86
N GLU A 49 -17.53 -9.15 -4.35
CA GLU A 49 -17.71 -8.09 -5.34
C GLU A 49 -19.04 -7.38 -5.15
N TYR A 50 -19.05 -6.06 -5.34
CA TYR A 50 -20.27 -5.26 -5.40
C TYR A 50 -20.15 -4.15 -6.43
N SER A 51 -21.22 -3.91 -7.20
CA SER A 51 -21.27 -2.87 -8.21
C SER A 51 -22.46 -1.94 -7.98
N CYS A 52 -22.22 -0.63 -8.09
CA CYS A 52 -23.23 0.42 -8.00
C CYS A 52 -23.00 1.43 -9.13
N PRO A 53 -23.93 2.39 -9.38
CA PRO A 53 -23.77 3.37 -10.44
C PRO A 53 -22.46 4.16 -10.41
N ARG A 54 -21.90 4.39 -9.21
CA ARG A 54 -20.64 5.14 -9.03
C ARG A 54 -19.39 4.30 -9.29
N GLY A 55 -19.47 2.98 -9.20
CA GLY A 55 -18.28 2.13 -9.30
C GLY A 55 -18.50 0.70 -8.84
N THR A 56 -17.43 -0.08 -8.98
CA THR A 56 -17.37 -1.50 -8.61
C THR A 56 -16.23 -1.71 -7.61
N VAL A 57 -16.53 -2.41 -6.53
CA VAL A 57 -15.56 -2.87 -5.53
C VAL A 57 -15.37 -4.38 -5.67
N LYS A 58 -14.12 -4.83 -5.57
CA LYS A 58 -13.75 -6.25 -5.53
C LYS A 58 -12.78 -6.47 -4.38
N ILE A 59 -13.04 -7.52 -3.61
CA ILE A 59 -12.14 -8.07 -2.62
C ILE A 59 -11.42 -9.25 -3.27
N ALA A 60 -10.10 -9.28 -3.16
CA ALA A 60 -9.27 -10.36 -3.67
C ALA A 60 -8.27 -10.79 -2.60
N ASP A 61 -8.37 -12.06 -2.23
CA ASP A 61 -7.33 -12.80 -1.54
C ASP A 61 -6.32 -13.30 -2.56
N SER A 62 -5.04 -13.03 -2.31
CA SER A 62 -3.95 -13.53 -3.13
C SER A 62 -2.81 -14.01 -2.26
N VAL A 63 -2.15 -15.08 -2.68
CA VAL A 63 -0.94 -15.56 -2.01
C VAL A 63 0.27 -15.01 -2.77
N ARG A 64 1.15 -14.30 -2.06
CA ARG A 64 2.41 -13.79 -2.60
C ARG A 64 3.58 -14.51 -1.96
N GLN A 65 4.61 -14.82 -2.75
CA GLN A 65 5.85 -15.37 -2.21
C GLN A 65 6.77 -14.24 -1.75
N GLY A 66 7.26 -14.33 -0.51
CA GLY A 66 8.25 -13.40 0.06
C GLY A 66 9.37 -14.16 0.74
N LEU A 67 10.58 -13.59 0.78
CA LEU A 67 11.71 -14.23 1.44
C LEU A 67 11.49 -14.31 2.96
N GLU A 68 11.80 -15.47 3.53
CA GLU A 68 11.74 -15.71 4.96
C GLU A 68 13.09 -15.38 5.61
N LYS A 69 13.11 -14.30 6.39
CA LYS A 69 14.33 -13.74 6.99
C LYS A 69 15.20 -14.79 7.69
N GLU A 70 14.60 -15.62 8.54
CA GLU A 70 15.33 -16.62 9.32
C GLU A 70 16.01 -17.68 8.43
N LYS A 71 15.31 -18.15 7.39
CA LYS A 71 15.89 -19.07 6.41
C LYS A 71 17.02 -18.42 5.61
N VAL A 72 16.83 -17.17 5.18
CA VAL A 72 17.86 -16.42 4.45
C VAL A 72 19.11 -16.24 5.31
N GLU A 73 18.96 -15.82 6.57
CA GLU A 73 20.09 -15.61 7.49
C GLU A 73 20.84 -16.92 7.80
N SER A 74 20.10 -18.01 8.04
CA SER A 74 20.70 -19.33 8.24
C SER A 74 21.49 -19.80 7.03
N THR A 75 20.90 -19.71 5.83
CA THR A 75 21.53 -20.13 4.57
C THR A 75 22.77 -19.30 4.25
N VAL A 76 22.73 -17.98 4.44
CA VAL A 76 23.90 -17.10 4.27
C VAL A 76 25.02 -17.47 5.24
N THR A 77 24.67 -17.81 6.49
CA THR A 77 25.66 -18.22 7.51
C THR A 77 26.37 -19.52 7.09
N LYS A 78 25.61 -20.52 6.63
CA LYS A 78 26.17 -21.81 6.16
C LYS A 78 27.06 -21.65 4.93
N ILE A 79 26.70 -20.75 4.00
CA ILE A 79 27.56 -20.43 2.84
C ILE A 79 28.86 -19.79 3.27
N ASN A 80 28.80 -18.80 4.16
CA ASN A 80 29.99 -18.13 4.66
C ASN A 80 30.91 -19.09 5.43
N ALA A 81 30.33 -20.07 6.11
CA ALA A 81 31.04 -21.18 6.76
C ALA A 81 31.53 -22.26 5.77
N LYS A 82 31.18 -22.18 4.48
CA LYS A 82 31.45 -23.17 3.42
C LYS A 82 30.85 -24.55 3.71
N GLU A 83 29.77 -24.61 4.48
CA GLU A 83 29.05 -25.85 4.80
C GLU A 83 28.14 -26.30 3.66
N ILE A 84 27.68 -25.36 2.84
CA ILE A 84 26.88 -25.58 1.64
C ILE A 84 27.45 -24.74 0.49
N ASP A 85 27.38 -25.27 -0.72
CA ASP A 85 27.88 -24.67 -1.95
C ASP A 85 26.75 -24.37 -2.97
N HIS A 86 25.53 -24.81 -2.68
CA HIS A 86 24.35 -24.59 -3.49
C HIS A 86 23.17 -24.09 -2.64
N ILE A 87 22.32 -23.24 -3.24
CA ILE A 87 21.06 -22.75 -2.65
C ILE A 87 19.94 -23.00 -3.65
N ASP A 88 18.85 -23.60 -3.20
CA ASP A 88 17.56 -23.44 -3.86
C ASP A 88 16.81 -22.25 -3.26
N ILE A 89 16.60 -21.20 -4.07
CA ILE A 89 15.92 -19.98 -3.64
C ILE A 89 14.45 -20.28 -3.29
N ALA A 90 13.85 -21.32 -3.87
CA ALA A 90 12.47 -21.71 -3.58
C ALA A 90 12.26 -22.06 -2.09
N GLU A 91 13.27 -22.68 -1.46
CA GLU A 91 13.22 -23.06 -0.05
C GLU A 91 13.24 -21.85 0.89
N LEU A 92 13.72 -20.71 0.41
CA LEU A 92 13.80 -19.45 1.16
C LEU A 92 12.50 -18.66 1.13
N TYR A 93 11.55 -19.02 0.27
CA TYR A 93 10.26 -18.34 0.21
C TYR A 93 9.30 -18.84 1.30
N LYS A 94 8.46 -17.91 1.75
CA LYS A 94 7.21 -18.18 2.46
C LYS A 94 6.04 -17.61 1.67
N GLU A 95 4.91 -18.28 1.80
CA GLU A 95 3.63 -17.75 1.35
C GLU A 95 3.17 -16.65 2.29
N ILE A 96 2.65 -15.58 1.71
CA ILE A 96 2.11 -14.42 2.41
C ILE A 96 0.70 -14.23 1.86
N ASP A 97 -0.28 -14.41 2.72
CA ASP A 97 -1.66 -14.07 2.40
C ASP A 97 -1.80 -12.55 2.32
N VAL A 98 -2.29 -12.08 1.18
CA VAL A 98 -2.51 -10.68 0.89
C VAL A 98 -4.00 -10.49 0.61
N HIS A 99 -4.67 -9.84 1.55
CA HIS A 99 -6.03 -9.35 1.38
C HIS A 99 -6.01 -7.98 0.70
N SER A 100 -6.79 -7.79 -0.36
CA SER A 100 -6.81 -6.54 -1.09
C SER A 100 -8.21 -6.10 -1.51
N ILE A 101 -8.53 -4.84 -1.26
CA ILE A 101 -9.75 -4.18 -1.74
C ILE A 101 -9.44 -3.23 -2.90
N SER A 102 -10.09 -3.48 -4.05
CA SER A 102 -9.97 -2.67 -5.26
C SER A 102 -11.29 -1.96 -5.56
N ILE A 103 -11.25 -0.65 -5.79
CA ILE A 103 -12.42 0.15 -6.16
C ILE A 103 -12.15 0.82 -7.51
N LYS A 104 -13.04 0.59 -8.47
CA LYS A 104 -12.99 1.21 -9.81
C LYS A 104 -14.24 2.06 -10.01
N ALA A 105 -14.05 3.32 -10.41
CA ALA A 105 -15.18 4.14 -10.84
C ALA A 105 -15.78 3.57 -12.14
N ASN A 106 -17.10 3.60 -12.25
CA ASN A 106 -17.74 3.33 -13.53
C ASN A 106 -17.50 4.55 -14.42
N LYS A 107 -17.27 4.34 -15.72
CA LYS A 107 -17.23 5.46 -16.65
C LYS A 107 -18.63 6.07 -16.67
N GLU A 108 -18.73 7.36 -16.37
CA GLU A 108 -19.93 8.11 -16.75
C GLU A 108 -19.99 8.06 -18.28
N ASP A 109 -20.99 7.37 -18.83
CA ASP A 109 -21.38 7.58 -20.22
C ASP A 109 -21.84 9.03 -20.31
N LYS A 110 -20.97 9.89 -20.83
CA LYS A 110 -21.29 11.27 -21.19
C LYS A 110 -22.15 11.31 -22.45
#